data_AF-D1J849-F1
#
_entry.id   AF-D1J849-F1
#
_cell.length_a   1.000
_cell.length_b   1.000
_cell.length_c   1.000
_cell.angle_alpha   90.00
_cell.angle_beta   90.00
_cell.angle_gamma   90.00
#
_symmetry.space_group_name_H-M   'P 1'
#
loop_
_entity.id
_entity.type
_entity.pdbx_description
1 polymer ?
#
loop_
_entity_poly.entity_id
_entity_poly.type
_entity_poly.pdbx_seq_one_letter_code
_entity_poly.pdbx_strand_id
1 'polypeptide(L)'
;MKKHTKILLALGSIATSVAAIPLVAAGCVKTKKPEGEKPEGEKPGTTPEVKPEDPKKPEGEKPGTTPEDPKKPEGEKPGTTPEVKPEDKRSEEQKEIDNWIETVKDQFEFSPYNKEEVLKSLKDKTGILVYSYKSHSIVLKDNNDSKVNWSNIVFSPKDESLFSQYQLANPTKPTFYNKKYKNNSISGYIDYELKDNKITLKFKGAKFVARKDPIIGTKIVSNEIDLSETQLDKIIKDLKFDIKDKNKEISKLTATDVKLEGNLNGANISYNFAAKKGDETTLVLTVKISKNSVTQTFEREIKGFKKQEAKPETKKEDEELDPKVKLINKKIEQNKDLFTFEVWDESKKQEVIEKLIKKEAKLFYLKGNHNIIIEFNSQAPEKALSQVVFKGKPGAFYSFGQVQLVNHLHHYKDEKVEKDKLELSYYLEYEVKDNKITITWAGGQKDYGINPFIFGTKTASQTIELK
;
A
#
# COMPACT_ATOMS: atom_id res chain seq x y z
N MET A 1 52.14 -22.93 16.32
CA MET A 1 50.98 -23.70 15.80
C MET A 1 49.82 -22.76 15.51
N LYS A 2 49.53 -22.47 14.24
CA LYS A 2 48.27 -21.85 13.80
C LYS A 2 47.84 -22.58 12.53
N LYS A 3 46.64 -23.17 12.58
CA LYS A 3 46.12 -24.14 11.62
C LYS A 3 45.66 -23.43 10.35
N HIS A 4 46.03 -23.97 9.19
CA HIS A 4 45.45 -23.67 7.89
C HIS A 4 44.17 -24.48 7.71
N THR A 5 43.08 -23.83 7.30
CA THR A 5 41.89 -24.52 6.79
C THR A 5 41.67 -24.06 5.35
N LYS A 6 42.04 -24.94 4.41
CA LYS A 6 41.69 -24.88 3.00
C LYS A 6 40.24 -25.35 2.86
N ILE A 7 39.39 -24.61 2.16
CA ILE A 7 38.10 -25.12 1.66
C ILE A 7 38.03 -24.83 0.16
N LEU A 8 37.70 -25.90 -0.58
CA LEU A 8 37.74 -26.05 -2.02
C LEU A 8 36.71 -25.18 -2.76
N LEU A 9 37.11 -24.66 -3.92
CA LEU A 9 36.22 -24.25 -5.00
C LEU A 9 35.52 -25.49 -5.59
N ALA A 10 34.19 -25.44 -5.69
CA ALA A 10 33.40 -26.25 -6.62
C ALA A 10 32.81 -25.32 -7.70
N LEU A 11 33.43 -25.35 -8.87
CA LEU A 11 32.93 -24.77 -10.12
C LEU A 11 31.82 -25.69 -10.66
N GLY A 12 30.62 -25.14 -10.80
CA GLY A 12 29.46 -25.80 -11.41
C GLY A 12 28.77 -24.86 -12.38
N SER A 13 29.05 -25.09 -13.66
CA SER A 13 28.57 -24.44 -14.88
C SER A 13 27.05 -24.37 -15.04
N ILE A 14 26.52 -23.22 -15.46
CA ILE A 14 25.30 -23.15 -16.29
C ILE A 14 25.60 -22.25 -17.48
N ALA A 15 25.81 -22.88 -18.63
CA ALA A 15 25.97 -22.25 -19.92
C ALA A 15 24.59 -21.98 -20.55
N THR A 16 24.40 -20.72 -20.97
CA THR A 16 23.72 -20.25 -22.19
C THR A 16 22.60 -21.09 -22.82
N SER A 17 21.42 -20.50 -22.97
CA SER A 17 20.57 -20.69 -24.16
C SER A 17 19.77 -19.42 -24.47
N VAL A 18 20.11 -18.83 -25.61
CA VAL A 18 19.51 -17.67 -26.27
C VAL A 18 18.59 -18.18 -27.40
N ALA A 19 17.60 -17.37 -27.77
CA ALA A 19 16.67 -17.48 -28.92
C ALA A 19 15.47 -18.45 -28.71
N ALA A 20 14.23 -18.16 -29.13
CA ALA A 20 13.79 -17.30 -30.23
C ALA A 20 12.37 -16.73 -30.00
N ILE A 21 12.14 -15.53 -30.53
CA ILE A 21 10.82 -14.90 -30.75
C ILE A 21 10.37 -15.28 -32.17
N PRO A 22 9.11 -15.65 -32.42
CA PRO A 22 8.54 -15.57 -33.76
C PRO A 22 7.89 -14.19 -33.97
N LEU A 23 8.58 -13.36 -34.74
CA LEU A 23 8.00 -12.30 -35.55
C LEU A 23 7.22 -12.95 -36.71
N VAL A 24 5.96 -12.53 -36.93
CA VAL A 24 5.36 -12.63 -38.27
C VAL A 24 4.72 -11.29 -38.60
N ALA A 25 5.28 -10.67 -39.64
CA ALA A 25 4.78 -9.48 -40.30
C ALA A 25 3.81 -9.85 -41.43
N ALA A 26 2.90 -8.92 -41.70
CA ALA A 26 2.30 -8.54 -42.97
C ALA A 26 2.11 -9.61 -44.09
N GLY A 27 0.84 -9.82 -44.44
CA GLY A 27 0.42 -10.31 -45.75
C GLY A 27 -0.88 -9.62 -46.15
N CYS A 28 -0.77 -8.62 -47.01
CA CYS A 28 -1.85 -7.77 -47.49
C CYS A 28 -2.49 -8.37 -48.77
N VAL A 29 -3.78 -8.09 -48.96
CA VAL A 29 -4.52 -7.93 -50.24
C VAL A 29 -4.93 -9.21 -51.01
N LYS A 30 -6.25 -9.42 -51.08
CA LYS A 30 -7.02 -9.19 -52.33
C LYS A 30 -8.52 -9.04 -52.06
N THR A 31 -8.97 -7.83 -52.35
CA THR A 31 -10.35 -7.35 -52.55
C THR A 31 -11.04 -8.08 -53.70
N LYS A 32 -12.31 -8.45 -53.53
CA LYS A 32 -13.35 -8.42 -54.57
C LYS A 32 -14.71 -8.07 -53.94
N LYS A 33 -15.20 -6.87 -54.28
CA LYS A 33 -16.61 -6.47 -54.43
C LYS A 33 -16.77 -6.11 -55.94
N PRO A 34 -17.95 -5.79 -56.51
CA PRO A 34 -19.33 -5.64 -55.98
C PRO A 34 -20.33 -6.55 -56.76
N GLU A 35 -21.66 -6.59 -56.54
CA GLU A 35 -22.74 -5.63 -56.84
C GLU A 35 -24.06 -6.21 -56.25
N GLY A 36 -24.93 -5.40 -55.64
CA GLY A 36 -26.24 -4.99 -56.22
C GLY A 36 -27.35 -5.90 -55.66
N GLU A 37 -28.55 -5.53 -55.22
CA GLU A 37 -29.41 -4.34 -55.31
C GLU A 37 -30.38 -4.36 -54.09
N LYS A 38 -30.94 -3.19 -53.76
CA LYS A 38 -32.22 -2.98 -53.02
C LYS A 38 -33.26 -2.56 -54.10
N PRO A 39 -34.61 -2.54 -53.90
CA PRO A 39 -35.32 -2.19 -52.66
C PRO A 39 -36.73 -2.86 -52.45
N GLU A 40 -37.48 -2.35 -51.45
CA GLU A 40 -38.96 -2.36 -51.26
C GLU A 40 -39.65 -3.72 -50.99
N GLY A 41 -40.68 -3.90 -50.16
CA GLY A 41 -41.60 -3.08 -49.38
C GLY A 41 -42.69 -4.02 -48.79
N GLU A 42 -43.61 -3.47 -48.00
CA GLU A 42 -44.90 -4.07 -47.54
C GLU A 42 -44.98 -4.86 -46.19
N LYS A 43 -45.69 -4.22 -45.25
CA LYS A 43 -46.54 -4.77 -44.17
C LYS A 43 -48.00 -4.88 -44.74
N PRO A 44 -49.06 -5.43 -44.09
CA PRO A 44 -49.26 -5.79 -42.66
C PRO A 44 -50.13 -7.06 -42.36
N GLY A 45 -50.37 -7.33 -41.06
CA GLY A 45 -51.50 -8.15 -40.53
C GLY A 45 -51.14 -9.60 -40.16
N THR A 46 -51.58 -10.27 -39.10
CA THR A 46 -52.67 -10.07 -38.11
C THR A 46 -52.41 -10.96 -36.88
N THR A 47 -52.87 -10.51 -35.71
CA THR A 47 -53.01 -11.22 -34.42
C THR A 47 -54.03 -12.39 -34.51
N PRO A 48 -53.99 -13.39 -33.59
CA PRO A 48 -54.87 -13.37 -32.40
C PRO A 48 -54.19 -13.92 -31.12
N GLU A 49 -54.09 -13.16 -30.03
CA GLU A 49 -55.00 -13.15 -28.85
C GLU A 49 -55.63 -14.50 -28.45
N VAL A 50 -55.13 -15.11 -27.38
CA VAL A 50 -55.92 -15.93 -26.44
C VAL A 50 -55.56 -15.53 -25.00
N LYS A 51 -56.60 -15.20 -24.23
CA LYS A 51 -56.61 -14.72 -22.85
C LYS A 51 -56.22 -15.79 -21.80
N PRO A 52 -55.83 -15.36 -20.59
CA PRO A 52 -55.60 -16.21 -19.42
C PRO A 52 -56.91 -16.46 -18.65
N GLU A 53 -57.04 -17.63 -18.02
CA GLU A 53 -58.02 -17.88 -16.97
C GLU A 53 -57.34 -18.16 -15.62
N ASP A 54 -58.04 -17.69 -14.59
CA ASP A 54 -57.61 -17.30 -13.26
C ASP A 54 -57.44 -18.46 -12.24
N PRO A 55 -56.87 -18.17 -11.04
CA PRO A 55 -56.44 -19.13 -10.04
C PRO A 55 -57.55 -19.57 -9.07
N LYS A 56 -57.53 -20.83 -8.64
CA LYS A 56 -58.36 -21.31 -7.52
C LYS A 56 -57.71 -21.00 -6.16
N LYS A 57 -58.44 -20.29 -5.31
CA LYS A 57 -58.26 -20.19 -3.84
C LYS A 57 -59.39 -20.97 -3.13
N PRO A 58 -59.33 -21.17 -1.79
CA PRO A 58 -59.76 -22.39 -1.10
C PRO A 58 -61.13 -22.27 -0.42
N GLU A 59 -61.76 -23.41 -0.14
CA GLU A 59 -62.97 -23.50 0.70
C GLU A 59 -62.64 -24.07 2.09
N GLY A 60 -62.99 -23.30 3.13
CA GLY A 60 -64.09 -23.64 4.05
C GLY A 60 -63.84 -24.62 5.21
N GLU A 61 -64.09 -24.12 6.43
CA GLU A 61 -63.93 -24.78 7.74
C GLU A 61 -65.12 -25.67 8.23
N LYS A 62 -64.78 -26.63 9.13
CA LYS A 62 -65.47 -27.10 10.38
C LYS A 62 -66.82 -27.86 10.32
N PRO A 63 -67.27 -28.61 11.38
CA PRO A 63 -66.93 -28.52 12.82
C PRO A 63 -66.63 -29.85 13.56
N GLY A 64 -66.19 -29.72 14.82
CA GLY A 64 -65.62 -30.79 15.66
C GLY A 64 -66.56 -31.53 16.61
N THR A 65 -65.97 -32.43 17.41
CA THR A 65 -66.53 -33.01 18.64
C THR A 65 -65.40 -33.61 19.50
N THR A 66 -65.26 -33.12 20.73
CA THR A 66 -64.66 -33.82 21.90
C THR A 66 -65.84 -34.29 22.75
N PRO A 67 -65.78 -35.46 23.42
CA PRO A 67 -65.65 -35.41 24.89
C PRO A 67 -64.87 -36.57 25.57
N GLU A 68 -64.24 -36.18 26.68
CA GLU A 68 -64.08 -36.86 27.97
C GLU A 68 -63.14 -38.06 28.20
N ASP A 69 -62.20 -37.82 29.12
CA ASP A 69 -61.41 -38.75 29.96
C ASP A 69 -62.27 -39.76 30.73
N PRO A 70 -61.68 -40.89 31.18
CA PRO A 70 -61.42 -40.96 32.63
C PRO A 70 -60.13 -41.69 33.06
N LYS A 71 -59.58 -41.15 34.17
CA LYS A 71 -58.89 -41.79 35.31
C LYS A 71 -57.38 -42.13 35.25
N LYS A 72 -56.65 -41.30 36.03
CA LYS A 72 -55.51 -41.62 36.93
C LYS A 72 -55.49 -43.06 37.46
N PRO A 73 -54.28 -43.57 37.77
CA PRO A 73 -53.94 -43.76 39.18
C PRO A 73 -52.68 -43.01 39.60
N GLU A 74 -52.70 -42.59 40.86
CA GLU A 74 -51.61 -41.96 41.59
C GLU A 74 -50.51 -42.95 41.98
N GLY A 75 -49.28 -42.42 42.01
CA GLY A 75 -48.28 -42.84 42.99
C GLY A 75 -47.14 -43.68 42.43
N GLU A 76 -46.01 -43.02 42.11
CA GLU A 76 -44.70 -43.41 42.63
C GLU A 76 -43.65 -42.30 42.39
N LYS A 77 -42.64 -42.25 43.27
CA LYS A 77 -41.70 -41.16 43.59
C LYS A 77 -40.97 -40.49 42.41
N PRO A 78 -40.49 -39.24 42.60
CA PRO A 78 -39.72 -38.52 41.58
C PRO A 78 -38.32 -39.13 41.44
N GLY A 79 -38.15 -39.98 40.43
CA GLY A 79 -36.84 -40.30 39.88
C GLY A 79 -36.31 -39.09 39.14
N THR A 80 -35.13 -38.61 39.55
CA THR A 80 -34.31 -37.63 38.85
C THR A 80 -34.27 -37.95 37.36
N THR A 81 -35.07 -37.24 36.57
CA THR A 81 -34.96 -37.25 35.12
C THR A 81 -33.62 -36.58 34.81
N PRO A 82 -32.67 -37.25 34.13
CA PRO A 82 -31.46 -36.59 33.68
C PRO A 82 -31.90 -35.44 32.76
N GLU A 83 -31.54 -34.23 33.16
CA GLU A 83 -31.62 -33.06 32.29
C GLU A 83 -30.82 -33.40 31.03
N VAL A 84 -31.52 -33.77 29.94
CA VAL A 84 -30.88 -34.05 28.66
C VAL A 84 -30.32 -32.72 28.19
N LYS A 85 -29.03 -32.50 28.48
CA LYS A 85 -28.23 -31.45 27.82
C LYS A 85 -28.49 -31.57 26.31
N PRO A 86 -28.80 -30.48 25.60
CA PRO A 86 -28.93 -30.52 24.16
C PRO A 86 -27.70 -31.21 23.56
N GLU A 87 -27.90 -32.30 22.81
CA GLU A 87 -26.82 -32.93 22.07
C GLU A 87 -26.23 -31.90 21.11
N ASP A 88 -24.96 -31.57 21.34
CA ASP A 88 -24.22 -30.66 20.49
C ASP A 88 -23.93 -31.32 19.13
N LYS A 89 -24.78 -31.05 18.14
CA LYS A 89 -24.71 -31.61 16.77
C LYS A 89 -23.51 -31.11 15.95
N ARG A 90 -22.60 -30.32 16.52
CA ARG A 90 -21.42 -29.77 15.83
C ARG A 90 -20.36 -30.84 15.64
N SER A 91 -19.71 -30.83 14.48
CA SER A 91 -18.49 -31.64 14.29
C SER A 91 -17.37 -31.14 15.20
N GLU A 92 -16.42 -32.00 15.53
CA GLU A 92 -15.29 -31.61 16.39
C GLU A 92 -14.47 -30.47 15.76
N GLU A 93 -14.30 -30.48 14.43
CA GLU A 93 -13.66 -29.39 13.70
C GLU A 93 -14.44 -28.06 13.80
N GLN A 94 -15.78 -28.10 13.83
CA GLN A 94 -16.58 -26.88 14.04
C GLN A 94 -16.40 -26.32 15.45
N LYS A 95 -16.28 -27.18 16.46
CA LYS A 95 -16.00 -26.75 17.84
C LYS A 95 -14.61 -26.13 17.96
N GLU A 96 -13.61 -26.71 17.30
CA GLU A 96 -12.26 -26.12 17.25
C GLU A 96 -12.27 -24.72 16.62
N ILE A 97 -12.97 -24.56 15.49
CA ILE A 97 -13.13 -23.26 14.84
C ILE A 97 -13.86 -22.27 15.75
N ASP A 98 -14.92 -22.71 16.44
CA ASP A 98 -15.69 -21.87 17.36
C ASP A 98 -14.89 -21.45 18.61
N ASN A 99 -13.98 -22.30 19.10
CA ASN A 99 -13.07 -21.98 20.20
C ASN A 99 -11.97 -21.01 19.74
N TRP A 100 -11.44 -21.23 18.53
CA TRP A 100 -10.46 -20.35 17.92
C TRP A 100 -11.03 -18.94 17.70
N ILE A 101 -12.24 -18.84 17.13
CA ILE A 101 -12.82 -17.53 16.80
C ILE A 101 -13.05 -16.67 18.05
N GLU A 102 -13.37 -17.30 19.19
CA GLU A 102 -13.46 -16.62 20.48
C GLU A 102 -12.12 -16.09 20.99
N THR A 103 -11.03 -16.79 20.70
CA THR A 103 -9.68 -16.39 21.10
C THR A 103 -9.20 -15.19 20.27
N VAL A 104 -9.60 -15.11 19.00
CA VAL A 104 -9.13 -14.06 18.08
C VAL A 104 -10.07 -12.87 17.95
N LYS A 105 -11.29 -12.92 18.50
CA LYS A 105 -12.30 -11.86 18.30
C LYS A 105 -11.76 -10.47 18.65
N ASP A 106 -11.07 -10.34 19.78
CA ASP A 106 -10.55 -9.06 20.31
C ASP A 106 -9.13 -8.73 19.83
N GLN A 107 -8.61 -9.46 18.84
CA GLN A 107 -7.24 -9.32 18.35
C GLN A 107 -7.08 -8.25 17.28
N PHE A 108 -8.15 -7.61 16.81
CA PHE A 108 -8.04 -6.54 15.82
C PHE A 108 -7.83 -5.17 16.45
N GLU A 109 -6.99 -4.37 15.81
CA GLU A 109 -6.68 -3.01 16.21
C GLU A 109 -6.84 -2.04 15.03
N PHE A 110 -7.33 -0.83 15.29
CA PHE A 110 -7.52 0.20 14.27
C PHE A 110 -6.18 0.80 13.83
N SER A 111 -5.80 0.51 12.58
CA SER A 111 -4.52 0.83 11.96
C SER A 111 -4.69 1.26 10.50
N PRO A 112 -5.49 2.30 10.22
CA PRO A 112 -5.69 2.77 8.84
C PRO A 112 -4.45 3.48 8.31
N TYR A 113 -4.23 3.39 6.99
CA TYR A 113 -3.28 4.26 6.29
C TYR A 113 -3.73 5.73 6.31
N ASN A 114 -5.02 5.98 6.05
CA ASN A 114 -5.63 7.30 6.11
C ASN A 114 -6.90 7.25 6.98
N LYS A 115 -6.80 7.73 8.23
CA LYS A 115 -7.90 7.67 9.20
C LYS A 115 -9.15 8.42 8.73
N GLU A 116 -8.99 9.62 8.19
CA GLU A 116 -10.12 10.50 7.82
C GLU A 116 -10.93 9.93 6.66
N GLU A 117 -10.23 9.47 5.62
CA GLU A 117 -10.84 8.85 4.44
C GLU A 117 -11.53 7.53 4.78
N VAL A 118 -10.89 6.68 5.59
CA VAL A 118 -11.47 5.43 6.06
C VAL A 118 -12.74 5.69 6.88
N LEU A 119 -12.69 6.64 7.83
CA LEU A 119 -13.85 7.00 8.64
C LEU A 119 -15.01 7.51 7.79
N LYS A 120 -14.72 8.35 6.79
CA LYS A 120 -15.72 8.84 5.83
C LYS A 120 -16.35 7.68 5.07
N SER A 121 -15.55 6.78 4.51
CA SER A 121 -16.04 5.66 3.71
C SER A 121 -16.89 4.66 4.52
N LEU A 122 -16.55 4.44 5.79
CA LEU A 122 -17.35 3.61 6.70
C LEU A 122 -18.67 4.30 7.11
N LYS A 123 -18.67 5.61 7.34
CA LYS A 123 -19.87 6.40 7.67
C LYS A 123 -20.85 6.47 6.50
N ASP A 124 -20.31 6.76 5.31
CA ASP A 124 -21.09 6.91 4.08
C ASP A 124 -21.49 5.54 3.49
N LYS A 125 -21.00 4.43 4.07
CA LYS A 125 -21.18 3.05 3.61
C LYS A 125 -20.76 2.82 2.15
N THR A 126 -19.82 3.63 1.67
CA THR A 126 -19.22 3.52 0.33
C THR A 126 -18.15 2.44 0.27
N GLY A 127 -17.64 2.01 1.42
CA GLY A 127 -16.65 0.95 1.54
C GLY A 127 -17.17 -0.32 2.20
N ILE A 128 -16.65 -1.45 1.74
CA ILE A 128 -16.83 -2.78 2.31
C ILE A 128 -15.52 -3.22 2.98
N LEU A 129 -15.64 -3.90 4.12
CA LEU A 129 -14.51 -4.52 4.80
C LEU A 129 -14.29 -5.95 4.31
N VAL A 130 -13.04 -6.28 3.99
CA VAL A 130 -12.65 -7.60 3.48
C VAL A 130 -11.45 -8.12 4.26
N TYR A 131 -11.52 -9.35 4.74
CA TYR A 131 -10.42 -10.04 5.40
C TYR A 131 -9.43 -10.61 4.38
N SER A 132 -8.15 -10.37 4.63
CA SER A 132 -7.02 -10.95 3.90
C SER A 132 -6.46 -12.14 4.67
N TYR A 133 -6.59 -13.34 4.11
CA TYR A 133 -5.94 -14.53 4.68
C TYR A 133 -4.41 -14.45 4.67
N LYS A 134 -3.81 -13.70 3.73
CA LYS A 134 -2.35 -13.63 3.59
C LYS A 134 -1.69 -12.73 4.62
N SER A 135 -2.36 -11.65 5.01
CA SER A 135 -1.83 -10.65 5.95
C SER A 135 -2.62 -10.62 7.27
N HIS A 136 -3.57 -11.53 7.43
CA HIS A 136 -4.49 -11.62 8.57
C HIS A 136 -5.17 -10.31 8.97
N SER A 137 -5.23 -9.35 8.04
CA SER A 137 -5.70 -7.98 8.24
C SER A 137 -7.03 -7.77 7.54
N ILE A 138 -7.79 -6.77 7.97
CA ILE A 138 -9.04 -6.33 7.35
C ILE A 138 -8.77 -5.05 6.58
N VAL A 139 -9.12 -5.05 5.30
CA VAL A 139 -8.87 -3.95 4.36
C VAL A 139 -10.18 -3.30 3.94
N LEU A 140 -10.10 -2.03 3.53
CA LEU A 140 -11.20 -1.31 2.91
C LEU A 140 -11.19 -1.53 1.40
N LYS A 141 -12.31 -2.00 0.87
CA LYS A 141 -12.59 -2.11 -0.57
C LYS A 141 -13.69 -1.12 -0.93
N ASP A 142 -13.46 -0.25 -1.91
CA ASP A 142 -14.53 0.59 -2.45
C ASP A 142 -15.61 -0.29 -3.11
N ASN A 143 -16.88 0.08 -2.92
CA ASN A 143 -18.01 -0.61 -3.53
C ASN A 143 -17.92 -0.62 -5.06
N ASN A 144 -17.41 0.45 -5.65
CA ASN A 144 -17.30 0.62 -7.10
C ASN A 144 -16.09 -0.13 -7.69
N ASP A 145 -15.13 -0.50 -6.86
CA ASP A 145 -13.92 -1.17 -7.34
C ASP A 145 -14.17 -2.65 -7.65
N SER A 146 -13.68 -3.08 -8.81
CA SER A 146 -13.72 -4.49 -9.21
C SER A 146 -12.67 -5.35 -8.49
N LYS A 147 -11.66 -4.73 -7.86
CA LYS A 147 -10.55 -5.40 -7.19
C LYS A 147 -10.35 -4.86 -5.78
N VAL A 148 -9.89 -5.73 -4.88
CA VAL A 148 -9.49 -5.33 -3.53
C VAL A 148 -8.06 -4.80 -3.60
N ASN A 149 -7.84 -3.57 -3.10
CA ASN A 149 -6.49 -3.09 -2.82
C ASN A 149 -6.03 -3.59 -1.45
N TRP A 150 -5.20 -4.63 -1.44
CA TRP A 150 -4.74 -5.27 -0.20
C TRP A 150 -3.79 -4.41 0.65
N SER A 151 -3.31 -3.27 0.14
CA SER A 151 -2.54 -2.30 0.94
C SER A 151 -3.42 -1.38 1.79
N ASN A 152 -4.73 -1.30 1.52
CA ASN A 152 -5.66 -0.42 2.23
C ASN A 152 -6.10 -1.04 3.56
N ILE A 153 -5.13 -1.37 4.41
CA ILE A 153 -5.36 -1.93 5.74
C ILE A 153 -6.13 -0.92 6.60
N VAL A 154 -7.17 -1.43 7.28
CA VAL A 154 -7.96 -0.67 8.25
C VAL A 154 -7.77 -1.25 9.64
N PHE A 155 -7.79 -2.58 9.74
CA PHE A 155 -7.55 -3.28 10.99
C PHE A 155 -6.45 -4.32 10.82
N SER A 156 -5.48 -4.29 11.71
CA SER A 156 -4.42 -5.28 11.81
C SER A 156 -4.65 -6.18 13.02
N PRO A 157 -4.17 -7.43 13.00
CA PRO A 157 -4.12 -8.25 14.19
C PRO A 157 -3.03 -7.73 15.15
N LYS A 158 -3.28 -7.84 16.45
CA LYS A 158 -2.31 -7.59 17.54
C LYS A 158 -1.24 -8.69 17.57
N ASP A 159 -1.66 -9.92 17.28
CA ASP A 159 -0.81 -11.11 17.17
C ASP A 159 -1.22 -11.93 15.94
N GLU A 160 -0.38 -11.91 14.90
CA GLU A 160 -0.60 -12.64 13.65
C GLU A 160 -0.51 -14.17 13.84
N SER A 161 0.24 -14.64 14.84
CA SER A 161 0.50 -16.08 15.03
C SER A 161 -0.78 -16.88 15.32
N LEU A 162 -1.79 -16.19 15.87
CA LEU A 162 -3.10 -16.75 16.19
C LEU A 162 -3.92 -17.10 14.94
N PHE A 163 -3.55 -16.62 13.75
CA PHE A 163 -4.37 -16.75 12.52
C PHE A 163 -3.84 -17.80 11.52
N SER A 164 -2.93 -18.67 11.95
CA SER A 164 -2.23 -19.62 11.08
C SER A 164 -3.09 -20.79 10.56
N GLN A 165 -4.13 -21.19 11.29
CA GLN A 165 -4.90 -22.41 11.01
C GLN A 165 -6.29 -22.15 10.39
N TYR A 166 -6.91 -21.03 10.77
CA TYR A 166 -8.29 -20.69 10.44
C TYR A 166 -8.37 -19.26 9.92
N GLN A 167 -9.49 -18.91 9.29
CA GLN A 167 -9.69 -17.58 8.72
C GLN A 167 -11.07 -17.02 9.04
N LEU A 168 -11.22 -15.70 8.88
CA LEU A 168 -12.50 -15.05 9.08
C LEU A 168 -13.41 -15.30 7.87
N ALA A 169 -14.69 -15.49 8.17
CA ALA A 169 -15.76 -15.60 7.20
C ALA A 169 -16.91 -14.66 7.54
N ASN A 170 -17.63 -14.22 6.51
CA ASN A 170 -18.83 -13.43 6.65
C ASN A 170 -19.85 -14.14 7.56
N PRO A 171 -20.50 -13.44 8.50
CA PRO A 171 -21.33 -14.10 9.50
C PRO A 171 -22.65 -14.63 8.93
N THR A 172 -23.18 -14.02 7.87
CA THR A 172 -24.48 -14.37 7.26
C THR A 172 -24.33 -15.18 5.96
N LYS A 173 -23.35 -14.83 5.13
CA LYS A 173 -23.03 -15.47 3.85
C LYS A 173 -21.57 -15.93 3.83
N PRO A 174 -21.21 -16.95 4.65
CA PRO A 174 -19.81 -17.35 4.89
C PRO A 174 -19.11 -17.96 3.68
N THR A 175 -19.85 -18.33 2.64
CA THR A 175 -19.31 -18.92 1.42
C THR A 175 -19.91 -18.29 0.16
N PHE A 176 -19.19 -18.41 -0.95
CA PHE A 176 -19.68 -18.09 -2.29
C PHE A 176 -19.21 -19.15 -3.28
N TYR A 177 -19.97 -19.35 -4.36
CA TYR A 177 -19.58 -20.29 -5.40
C TYR A 177 -18.49 -19.71 -6.30
N ASN A 178 -17.34 -20.39 -6.37
CA ASN A 178 -16.22 -19.97 -7.18
C ASN A 178 -16.23 -20.72 -8.53
N LYS A 179 -16.63 -20.02 -9.59
CA LYS A 179 -16.74 -20.58 -10.95
C LYS A 179 -15.41 -21.14 -11.48
N LYS A 180 -14.27 -20.56 -11.08
CA LYS A 180 -12.94 -20.99 -11.54
C LYS A 180 -12.56 -22.38 -11.01
N TYR A 181 -12.89 -22.64 -9.74
CA TYR A 181 -12.54 -23.89 -9.07
C TYR A 181 -13.72 -24.88 -8.95
N LYS A 182 -14.91 -24.47 -9.43
CA LYS A 182 -16.16 -25.22 -9.38
C LYS A 182 -16.52 -25.72 -7.96
N ASN A 183 -16.16 -24.97 -6.93
CA ASN A 183 -16.42 -25.28 -5.53
C ASN A 183 -16.81 -24.02 -4.74
N ASN A 184 -17.30 -24.20 -3.51
CA ASN A 184 -17.51 -23.08 -2.61
C ASN A 184 -16.16 -22.56 -2.08
N SER A 185 -16.03 -21.25 -2.00
CA SER A 185 -14.90 -20.53 -1.39
C SER A 185 -15.39 -19.75 -0.18
N ILE A 186 -14.49 -19.46 0.76
CA ILE A 186 -14.79 -18.66 1.95
C ILE A 186 -15.00 -17.21 1.55
N SER A 187 -16.11 -16.63 1.99
CA SER A 187 -16.44 -15.23 1.86
C SER A 187 -15.75 -14.43 2.96
N GLY A 188 -14.67 -13.73 2.63
CA GLY A 188 -13.92 -12.90 3.59
C GLY A 188 -14.57 -11.55 3.91
N TYR A 189 -15.79 -11.29 3.44
CA TYR A 189 -16.49 -10.03 3.71
C TYR A 189 -16.84 -9.91 5.20
N ILE A 190 -16.51 -8.79 5.83
CA ILE A 190 -16.77 -8.56 7.25
C ILE A 190 -17.96 -7.62 7.40
N ASP A 191 -18.98 -8.08 8.13
CA ASP A 191 -20.12 -7.24 8.45
C ASP A 191 -19.70 -6.27 9.56
N TYR A 192 -20.16 -5.03 9.50
CA TYR A 192 -19.86 -4.04 10.53
C TYR A 192 -21.05 -3.14 10.83
N GLU A 193 -21.09 -2.66 12.07
CA GLU A 193 -22.01 -1.61 12.53
C GLU A 193 -21.17 -0.46 13.08
N LEU A 194 -21.48 0.76 12.64
CA LEU A 194 -20.82 1.97 13.12
C LEU A 194 -21.79 2.77 13.99
N LYS A 195 -21.38 3.09 15.21
CA LYS A 195 -22.12 3.95 16.14
C LYS A 195 -21.15 4.93 16.77
N ASP A 196 -21.39 6.22 16.57
CA ASP A 196 -20.50 7.30 17.00
C ASP A 196 -19.07 7.10 16.44
N ASN A 197 -18.08 6.94 17.33
CA ASN A 197 -16.69 6.63 16.98
C ASN A 197 -16.32 5.16 17.23
N LYS A 198 -17.29 4.28 17.38
CA LYS A 198 -17.07 2.84 17.61
C LYS A 198 -17.57 2.03 16.44
N ILE A 199 -16.79 1.03 16.06
CA ILE A 199 -17.19 0.02 15.07
C ILE A 199 -17.32 -1.33 15.74
N THR A 200 -18.39 -2.05 15.44
CA THR A 200 -18.57 -3.44 15.81
C THR A 200 -18.38 -4.31 14.57
N LEU A 201 -17.29 -5.06 14.52
CA LEU A 201 -17.02 -6.06 13.47
C LEU A 201 -17.71 -7.37 13.83
N LYS A 202 -18.40 -8.00 12.87
CA LYS A 202 -19.10 -9.29 13.04
C LYS A 202 -18.57 -10.31 12.04
N PHE A 203 -18.20 -11.49 12.53
CA PHE A 203 -17.62 -12.54 11.70
C PHE A 203 -17.74 -13.94 12.34
N LYS A 204 -17.52 -14.96 11.52
CA LYS A 204 -17.39 -16.38 11.90
C LYS A 204 -15.97 -16.86 11.61
N GLY A 205 -15.60 -17.98 12.22
CA GLY A 205 -14.42 -18.73 11.81
C GLY A 205 -14.72 -19.69 10.66
N ALA A 206 -13.70 -19.98 9.84
CA ALA A 206 -13.77 -20.97 8.78
C ALA A 206 -12.41 -21.63 8.53
N LYS A 207 -12.45 -22.89 8.06
CA LYS A 207 -11.29 -23.66 7.62
C LYS A 207 -11.38 -23.87 6.12
N PHE A 208 -10.31 -23.50 5.40
CA PHE A 208 -10.19 -23.86 3.99
C PHE A 208 -9.84 -25.35 3.88
N VAL A 209 -10.53 -26.05 2.98
CA VAL A 209 -10.23 -27.45 2.67
C VAL A 209 -10.00 -27.57 1.17
N ALA A 210 -8.82 -28.05 0.78
CA ALA A 210 -8.47 -28.18 -0.62
C ALA A 210 -9.46 -29.09 -1.36
N ARG A 211 -10.04 -28.57 -2.46
CA ARG A 211 -10.97 -29.29 -3.35
C ARG A 211 -12.25 -29.79 -2.67
N LYS A 212 -12.60 -29.28 -1.49
CA LYS A 212 -13.86 -29.56 -0.79
C LYS A 212 -14.55 -28.26 -0.42
N ASP A 213 -15.77 -28.37 0.07
CA ASP A 213 -16.44 -27.23 0.68
C ASP A 213 -15.71 -26.82 1.97
N PRO A 214 -15.61 -25.51 2.26
CA PRO A 214 -15.04 -25.03 3.50
C PRO A 214 -15.85 -25.48 4.71
N ILE A 215 -15.18 -25.67 5.84
CA ILE A 215 -15.84 -25.95 7.11
C ILE A 215 -16.07 -24.61 7.81
N ILE A 216 -17.33 -24.31 8.11
CA ILE A 216 -17.73 -23.04 8.72
C ILE A 216 -18.10 -23.29 10.19
N GLY A 217 -17.52 -22.48 11.08
CA GLY A 217 -17.90 -22.44 12.48
C GLY A 217 -19.35 -21.98 12.67
N THR A 218 -19.97 -22.36 13.77
CA THR A 218 -21.36 -22.00 14.03
C THR A 218 -21.48 -20.65 14.75
N LYS A 219 -20.44 -20.26 15.49
CA LYS A 219 -20.46 -19.09 16.37
C LYS A 219 -20.16 -17.80 15.62
N ILE A 220 -21.08 -16.83 15.71
CA ILE A 220 -20.83 -15.45 15.31
C ILE A 220 -20.25 -14.73 16.52
N VAL A 221 -19.11 -14.07 16.34
CA VAL A 221 -18.51 -13.20 17.34
C VAL A 221 -18.59 -11.75 16.91
N SER A 222 -18.40 -10.85 17.87
CA SER A 222 -18.34 -9.41 17.62
C SER A 222 -17.16 -8.80 18.35
N ASN A 223 -16.50 -7.84 17.71
CA ASN A 223 -15.43 -7.05 18.29
C ASN A 223 -15.77 -5.56 18.18
N GLU A 224 -15.85 -4.88 19.31
CA GLU A 224 -16.06 -3.44 19.36
C GLU A 224 -14.71 -2.72 19.46
N ILE A 225 -14.44 -1.85 18.48
CA ILE A 225 -13.18 -1.11 18.36
C ILE A 225 -13.48 0.39 18.37
N ASP A 226 -12.78 1.13 19.24
CA ASP A 226 -12.79 2.59 19.23
C ASP A 226 -11.90 3.13 18.09
N LEU A 227 -12.47 4.01 17.28
CA LEU A 227 -11.84 4.66 16.13
C LEU A 227 -11.32 6.07 16.44
N SER A 228 -11.46 6.53 17.68
CA SER A 228 -11.04 7.86 18.13
C SER A 228 -9.54 8.11 17.98
N GLU A 229 -8.71 7.08 18.17
CA GLU A 229 -7.25 7.12 18.06
C GLU A 229 -6.76 5.85 17.34
N THR A 230 -5.84 6.01 16.39
CA THR A 230 -5.17 4.84 15.79
C THR A 230 -4.16 4.24 16.76
N GLN A 231 -3.71 3.02 16.50
CA GLN A 231 -2.62 2.41 17.28
C GLN A 231 -1.32 3.20 17.23
N LEU A 232 -0.99 3.79 16.08
CA LEU A 232 0.18 4.65 15.98
C LEU A 232 -0.02 5.95 16.77
N ASP A 233 -1.23 6.53 16.79
CA ASP A 233 -1.53 7.72 17.60
C ASP A 233 -1.26 7.42 19.09
N LYS A 234 -1.69 6.25 19.57
CA LYS A 234 -1.48 5.80 20.96
C LYS A 234 0.01 5.63 21.26
N ILE A 235 0.74 4.94 20.39
CA ILE A 235 2.20 4.77 20.53
C ILE A 235 2.88 6.14 20.58
N ILE A 236 2.57 7.03 19.63
CA ILE A 236 3.21 8.36 19.52
C ILE A 236 2.95 9.22 20.76
N LYS A 237 1.74 9.15 21.33
CA LYS A 237 1.36 9.91 22.52
C LYS A 237 2.19 9.53 23.76
N ASP A 238 2.59 8.26 23.85
CA ASP A 238 3.39 7.74 24.96
C ASP A 238 4.89 7.97 24.78
N LEU A 239 5.35 8.30 23.57
CA LEU A 239 6.77 8.50 23.28
C LEU A 239 7.26 9.90 23.68
N LYS A 240 8.39 9.93 24.36
CA LYS A 240 9.15 11.16 24.67
C LYS A 240 10.52 11.09 24.02
N PHE A 241 10.93 12.21 23.45
CA PHE A 241 12.20 12.36 22.74
C PHE A 241 13.04 13.47 23.40
N ASP A 242 14.32 13.18 23.61
CA ASP A 242 15.33 14.19 23.93
C ASP A 242 16.67 13.82 23.26
N ILE A 243 17.68 14.67 23.42
CA ILE A 243 19.03 14.44 22.88
C ILE A 243 20.01 14.31 24.05
N LYS A 244 20.83 13.25 24.03
CA LYS A 244 21.75 12.90 25.12
C LYS A 244 22.80 13.97 25.39
N ASP A 245 23.37 14.55 24.33
CA ASP A 245 24.36 15.63 24.42
C ASP A 245 23.95 16.83 23.53
N LYS A 246 23.45 17.88 24.17
CA LYS A 246 23.04 19.14 23.49
C LYS A 246 24.21 20.07 23.17
N ASN A 247 25.44 19.69 23.54
CA ASN A 247 26.66 20.40 23.10
C ASN A 247 27.14 19.91 21.73
N LYS A 248 26.66 18.74 21.29
CA LYS A 248 27.02 18.18 19.98
C LYS A 248 26.38 19.01 18.87
N GLU A 249 27.11 19.14 17.77
CA GLU A 249 26.62 19.81 16.57
C GLU A 249 25.43 19.07 15.96
N ILE A 250 24.37 19.83 15.61
CA ILE A 250 23.15 19.27 15.04
C ILE A 250 23.44 18.44 13.77
N SER A 251 24.33 18.92 12.90
CA SER A 251 24.73 18.22 11.66
C SER A 251 25.44 16.87 11.91
N LYS A 252 25.93 16.64 13.12
CA LYS A 252 26.65 15.42 13.53
C LYS A 252 25.79 14.49 14.40
N LEU A 253 24.52 14.82 14.62
CA LEU A 253 23.60 13.95 15.36
C LEU A 253 23.27 12.70 14.54
N THR A 254 23.14 11.59 15.26
CA THR A 254 22.78 10.28 14.73
C THR A 254 21.64 9.69 15.57
N ALA A 255 21.03 8.61 15.10
CA ALA A 255 20.00 7.88 15.85
C ALA A 255 20.46 7.48 17.28
N THR A 256 21.75 7.22 17.48
CA THR A 256 22.29 6.83 18.79
C THR A 256 22.31 7.96 19.82
N ASP A 257 22.25 9.22 19.36
CA ASP A 257 22.23 10.41 20.22
C ASP A 257 20.82 10.72 20.76
N VAL A 258 19.79 10.06 20.24
CA VAL A 258 18.40 10.22 20.68
C VAL A 258 18.17 9.45 21.97
N LYS A 259 17.59 10.12 22.96
CA LYS A 259 16.99 9.51 24.13
C LYS A 259 15.50 9.31 23.84
N LEU A 260 15.10 8.05 23.72
CA LEU A 260 13.71 7.64 23.56
C LEU A 260 13.20 7.05 24.86
N GLU A 261 12.09 7.56 25.38
CA GLU A 261 11.34 6.96 26.47
C GLU A 261 9.94 6.58 25.96
N GLY A 262 9.47 5.38 26.34
CA GLY A 262 8.17 4.85 25.95
C GLY A 262 8.26 3.47 25.31
N ASN A 263 7.11 2.85 25.07
CA ASN A 263 7.02 1.50 24.52
C ASN A 263 6.67 1.56 23.02
N LEU A 264 7.55 1.00 22.19
CA LEU A 264 7.34 0.96 20.74
C LEU A 264 6.37 -0.14 20.30
N ASN A 265 6.03 -1.12 21.15
CA ASN A 265 5.09 -2.21 20.84
C ASN A 265 5.32 -2.85 19.45
N GLY A 266 6.58 -3.13 19.11
CA GLY A 266 6.98 -3.72 17.83
C GLY A 266 7.03 -2.75 16.63
N ALA A 267 6.80 -1.45 16.84
CA ALA A 267 6.96 -0.43 15.80
C ALA A 267 8.44 -0.12 15.52
N ASN A 268 8.75 0.13 14.25
CA ASN A 268 10.06 0.61 13.81
C ASN A 268 10.09 2.13 13.82
N ILE A 269 11.23 2.71 14.21
CA ILE A 269 11.42 4.16 14.30
C ILE A 269 12.66 4.59 13.52
N SER A 270 12.57 5.76 12.88
CA SER A 270 13.69 6.43 12.22
C SER A 270 13.64 7.94 12.47
N TYR A 271 14.80 8.57 12.40
CA TYR A 271 15.01 9.96 12.78
C TYR A 271 15.65 10.74 11.64
N ASN A 272 15.25 12.00 11.48
CA ASN A 272 15.97 12.99 10.69
C ASN A 272 16.17 14.24 11.55
N PHE A 273 17.34 14.86 11.43
CA PHE A 273 17.78 15.97 12.25
C PHE A 273 17.98 17.20 11.38
N ALA A 274 17.30 18.30 11.72
CA ALA A 274 17.49 19.58 11.04
C ALA A 274 17.53 20.72 12.06
N ALA A 275 18.40 21.70 11.87
CA ALA A 275 18.32 22.93 12.65
C ALA A 275 17.04 23.70 12.25
N LYS A 276 16.37 24.33 13.22
CA LYS A 276 15.22 25.19 12.93
C LYS A 276 15.69 26.39 12.12
N LYS A 277 14.99 26.70 11.03
CA LYS A 277 15.35 27.83 10.17
C LYS A 277 15.35 29.14 10.97
N GLY A 278 16.49 29.81 11.03
CA GLY A 278 16.68 31.05 11.78
C GLY A 278 16.93 30.88 13.29
N ASP A 279 17.01 29.65 13.79
CA ASP A 279 17.33 29.35 15.19
C ASP A 279 18.18 28.07 15.31
N GLU A 280 19.51 28.27 15.34
CA GLU A 280 20.51 27.20 15.49
C GLU A 280 20.52 26.56 16.88
N THR A 281 19.79 27.12 17.85
CA THR A 281 19.69 26.56 19.21
C THR A 281 18.52 25.59 19.38
N THR A 282 17.71 25.44 18.32
CA THR A 282 16.56 24.53 18.27
C THR A 282 16.74 23.49 17.18
N LEU A 283 16.68 22.22 17.56
CA LEU A 283 16.62 21.07 16.66
C LEU A 283 15.16 20.79 16.30
N VAL A 284 14.89 20.61 15.02
CA VAL A 284 13.70 19.94 14.49
C VAL A 284 14.05 18.48 14.28
N LEU A 285 13.49 17.63 15.14
CA LEU A 285 13.59 16.17 15.02
C LEU A 285 12.36 15.67 14.27
N THR A 286 12.54 15.25 13.03
CA THR A 286 11.50 14.54 12.28
C THR A 286 11.57 13.05 12.63
N VAL A 287 10.49 12.53 13.20
CA VAL A 287 10.37 11.14 13.61
C VAL A 287 9.41 10.43 12.68
N LYS A 288 9.84 9.30 12.11
CA LYS A 288 9.01 8.44 11.28
C LYS A 288 8.85 7.09 11.95
N ILE A 289 7.62 6.74 12.31
CA ILE A 289 7.25 5.49 13.00
C ILE A 289 6.42 4.63 12.07
N SER A 290 6.77 3.34 11.97
CA SER A 290 6.07 2.38 11.11
C SER A 290 5.70 1.10 11.86
N LYS A 291 4.46 0.65 11.73
CA LYS A 291 3.95 -0.63 12.27
C LYS A 291 2.98 -1.24 11.25
N ASN A 292 3.09 -2.54 10.99
CA ASN A 292 2.16 -3.29 10.11
C ASN A 292 1.91 -2.60 8.75
N SER A 293 2.99 -2.13 8.09
CA SER A 293 2.96 -1.39 6.81
C SER A 293 2.29 -0.01 6.83
N VAL A 294 1.85 0.47 7.98
CA VAL A 294 1.39 1.86 8.18
C VAL A 294 2.54 2.69 8.70
N THR A 295 2.71 3.90 8.16
CA THR A 295 3.74 4.83 8.60
C THR A 295 3.14 6.19 8.93
N GLN A 296 3.51 6.75 10.07
CA GLN A 296 3.26 8.14 10.43
C GLN A 296 4.57 8.90 10.60
N THR A 297 4.55 10.19 10.26
CA THR A 297 5.68 11.10 10.43
C THR A 297 5.22 12.31 11.22
N PHE A 298 5.99 12.71 12.22
CA PHE A 298 5.73 13.91 13.01
C PHE A 298 7.04 14.61 13.38
N GLU A 299 6.94 15.87 13.75
CA GLU A 299 8.09 16.68 14.15
C GLU A 299 8.05 17.01 15.65
N ARG A 300 9.23 17.09 16.25
CA ARG A 300 9.43 17.55 17.62
C ARG A 300 10.53 18.60 17.64
N GLU A 301 10.26 19.72 18.29
CA GLU A 301 11.27 20.74 18.55
C GLU A 301 11.99 20.43 19.87
N ILE A 302 13.31 20.38 19.82
CA ILE A 302 14.17 20.18 21.00
C ILE A 302 15.06 21.41 21.14
N LYS A 303 14.86 22.15 22.23
CA LYS A 303 15.60 23.39 22.54
C LYS A 303 16.81 23.12 23.42
N GLY A 304 17.69 24.10 23.49
CA GLY A 304 18.83 24.14 24.42
C GLY A 304 20.14 23.68 23.80
N PHE A 305 20.26 23.67 22.47
CA PHE A 305 21.53 23.48 21.80
C PHE A 305 22.40 24.73 21.95
N LYS A 306 23.69 24.53 22.18
CA LYS A 306 24.63 25.66 22.21
C LYS A 306 24.69 26.31 20.83
N LYS A 307 24.47 27.63 20.80
CA LYS A 307 24.69 28.44 19.61
C LYS A 307 26.12 28.20 19.15
N GLN A 308 26.26 27.72 17.93
CA GLN A 308 27.59 27.49 17.39
C GLN A 308 28.17 28.84 17.00
N GLU A 309 29.31 29.20 17.59
CA GLU A 309 30.08 30.31 17.05
C GLU A 309 30.45 29.91 15.62
N ALA A 310 30.03 30.73 14.65
CA ALA A 310 30.45 30.60 13.27
C ALA A 310 31.98 30.67 13.24
N LYS A 311 32.64 29.50 13.26
CA LYS A 311 34.03 29.41 12.85
C LYS A 311 34.06 29.91 11.41
N PRO A 312 34.96 30.84 11.05
CA PRO A 312 35.12 31.22 9.65
C PRO A 312 35.36 29.93 8.86
N GLU A 313 34.59 29.75 7.79
CA GLU A 313 34.71 28.61 6.88
C GLU A 313 36.13 28.56 6.31
N THR A 314 37.05 27.89 7.01
CA THR A 314 38.22 27.31 6.37
C THR A 314 37.73 26.10 5.60
N LYS A 315 37.51 26.31 4.30
CA LYS A 315 37.37 25.31 3.25
C LYS A 315 38.31 24.14 3.50
N LYS A 316 37.80 23.04 4.04
CA LYS A 316 38.50 21.75 4.16
C LYS A 316 37.69 20.58 3.57
N GLU A 317 36.61 20.85 2.83
CA GLU A 317 35.78 19.77 2.25
C GLU A 317 36.36 19.15 0.97
N ASP A 318 37.31 19.82 0.30
CA ASP A 318 37.77 19.39 -1.02
C ASP A 318 39.12 18.64 -1.05
N GLU A 319 39.83 18.43 0.06
CA GLU A 319 41.14 17.74 -0.01
C GLU A 319 41.02 16.21 0.05
N GLU A 320 40.06 15.63 0.78
CA GLU A 320 39.99 14.17 1.01
C GLU A 320 39.00 13.38 0.13
N LEU A 321 38.20 14.05 -0.71
CA LEU A 321 37.21 13.35 -1.54
C LEU A 321 37.84 12.54 -2.69
N ASP A 322 37.21 11.41 -3.04
CA ASP A 322 37.56 10.63 -4.22
C ASP A 322 37.51 11.54 -5.49
N PRO A 323 38.50 11.49 -6.39
CA PRO A 323 38.53 12.31 -7.61
C PRO A 323 37.24 12.22 -8.45
N LYS A 324 36.57 11.06 -8.47
CA LYS A 324 35.28 10.86 -9.15
C LYS A 324 34.16 11.59 -8.42
N VAL A 325 34.14 11.58 -7.08
CA VAL A 325 33.16 12.37 -6.29
C VAL A 325 33.37 13.86 -6.50
N LYS A 326 34.62 14.34 -6.53
CA LYS A 326 34.95 15.74 -6.88
C LYS A 326 34.45 16.10 -8.28
N LEU A 327 34.63 15.21 -9.27
CA LEU A 327 34.14 15.42 -10.62
C LEU A 327 32.60 15.47 -10.69
N ILE A 328 31.91 14.57 -9.99
CA ILE A 328 30.44 14.57 -9.90
C ILE A 328 29.96 15.88 -9.27
N ASN A 329 30.52 16.28 -8.13
CA ASN A 329 30.18 17.52 -7.43
C ASN A 329 30.38 18.75 -8.31
N LYS A 330 31.54 18.85 -8.99
CA LYS A 330 31.84 19.92 -9.94
C LYS A 330 30.80 19.97 -11.06
N LYS A 331 30.42 18.81 -11.62
CA LYS A 331 29.40 18.74 -12.67
C LYS A 331 28.02 19.13 -12.16
N ILE A 332 27.64 18.74 -10.96
CA ILE A 332 26.36 19.16 -10.36
C ILE A 332 26.33 20.68 -10.15
N GLU A 333 27.45 21.27 -9.70
CA GLU A 333 27.52 22.71 -9.49
C GLU A 333 27.53 23.54 -10.77
N GLN A 334 28.20 23.05 -11.82
CA GLN A 334 28.24 23.73 -13.13
C GLN A 334 26.89 23.72 -13.85
N ASN A 335 25.97 22.85 -13.42
CA ASN A 335 24.76 22.50 -14.17
C ASN A 335 23.47 22.72 -13.37
N LYS A 336 23.46 23.71 -12.46
CA LYS A 336 22.28 24.05 -11.64
C LYS A 336 21.13 24.65 -12.46
N ASP A 337 21.40 25.27 -13.60
CA ASP A 337 20.39 26.00 -14.39
C ASP A 337 20.24 25.48 -15.83
N LEU A 338 19.96 24.18 -15.98
CA LEU A 338 19.99 23.51 -17.28
C LEU A 338 18.64 23.21 -17.91
N PHE A 339 17.55 23.25 -17.17
CA PHE A 339 16.27 22.81 -17.67
C PHE A 339 15.36 23.98 -18.02
N THR A 340 14.58 23.82 -19.07
CA THR A 340 13.47 24.72 -19.43
C THR A 340 12.19 23.92 -19.51
N PHE A 341 11.08 24.48 -19.03
CA PHE A 341 9.78 23.83 -19.11
C PHE A 341 9.24 23.96 -20.54
N GLU A 342 9.01 22.82 -21.21
CA GLU A 342 8.43 22.77 -22.56
C GLU A 342 7.34 21.70 -22.59
N VAL A 343 6.14 22.09 -23.04
CA VAL A 343 5.03 21.16 -23.23
C VAL A 343 4.92 20.87 -24.72
N TRP A 344 4.90 19.60 -25.11
CA TRP A 344 4.83 19.23 -26.53
C TRP A 344 3.47 19.58 -27.14
N ASP A 345 2.41 19.53 -26.33
CA ASP A 345 1.05 19.91 -26.67
C ASP A 345 0.61 21.08 -25.76
N GLU A 346 0.80 22.31 -26.24
CA GLU A 346 0.45 23.54 -25.49
C GLU A 346 -1.01 23.55 -25.01
N SER A 347 -1.93 22.86 -25.70
CA SER A 347 -3.34 22.76 -25.26
C SER A 347 -3.50 22.05 -23.91
N LYS A 348 -2.51 21.25 -23.51
CA LYS A 348 -2.48 20.49 -22.25
C LYS A 348 -1.63 21.15 -21.16
N LYS A 349 -0.98 22.29 -21.43
CA LYS A 349 -0.08 22.95 -20.48
C LYS A 349 -0.74 23.21 -19.13
N GLN A 350 -1.99 23.66 -19.13
CA GLN A 350 -2.72 23.93 -17.89
C GLN A 350 -3.06 22.66 -17.09
N GLU A 351 -3.51 21.60 -17.77
CA GLU A 351 -3.79 20.29 -17.14
C GLU A 351 -2.52 19.73 -16.45
N VAL A 352 -1.38 19.88 -17.11
CA VAL A 352 -0.08 19.43 -16.60
C VAL A 352 0.33 20.20 -15.36
N ILE A 353 0.19 21.52 -15.38
CA ILE A 353 0.51 22.38 -14.24
C ILE A 353 -0.37 22.00 -13.04
N GLU A 354 -1.67 21.76 -13.26
CA GLU A 354 -2.58 21.32 -12.20
C GLU A 354 -2.17 19.98 -11.58
N LYS A 355 -1.76 19.00 -12.40
CA LYS A 355 -1.30 17.70 -11.90
C LYS A 355 0.04 17.79 -11.16
N LEU A 356 0.94 18.67 -11.59
CA LEU A 356 2.18 18.98 -10.87
C LEU A 356 1.87 19.61 -9.51
N ILE A 357 0.94 20.58 -9.45
CA ILE A 357 0.51 21.21 -8.20
C ILE A 357 -0.11 20.18 -7.24
N LYS A 358 -0.93 19.25 -7.75
CA LYS A 358 -1.56 18.17 -6.98
C LYS A 358 -0.60 17.01 -6.61
N LYS A 359 0.66 17.06 -7.05
CA LYS A 359 1.65 15.98 -6.89
C LYS A 359 1.21 14.63 -7.49
N GLU A 360 0.38 14.66 -8.52
CA GLU A 360 -0.08 13.48 -9.26
C GLU A 360 0.91 13.05 -10.37
N ALA A 361 1.97 13.84 -10.55
CA ALA A 361 3.04 13.65 -11.53
C ALA A 361 4.32 13.12 -10.86
N LYS A 362 5.05 12.25 -11.54
CA LYS A 362 6.43 11.88 -11.18
C LYS A 362 7.41 12.44 -12.22
N LEU A 363 8.56 12.92 -11.78
CA LEU A 363 9.60 13.43 -12.66
C LEU A 363 10.68 12.38 -12.87
N PHE A 364 10.97 12.01 -14.11
CA PHE A 364 11.95 10.97 -14.46
C PHE A 364 13.06 11.54 -15.34
N TYR A 365 14.33 11.38 -14.94
CA TYR A 365 15.46 11.83 -15.74
C TYR A 365 15.86 10.80 -16.81
N LEU A 366 15.73 11.18 -18.09
CA LEU A 366 16.22 10.40 -19.21
C LEU A 366 17.66 10.74 -19.54
N LYS A 367 18.57 9.81 -19.24
CA LYS A 367 19.99 9.92 -19.60
C LYS A 367 20.22 10.10 -21.10
N GLY A 368 19.47 9.41 -21.97
CA GLY A 368 19.73 9.42 -23.41
C GLY A 368 19.65 10.80 -24.04
N ASN A 369 18.69 11.63 -23.59
CA ASN A 369 18.42 12.94 -24.16
C ASN A 369 18.57 14.09 -23.13
N HIS A 370 19.02 13.77 -21.90
CA HIS A 370 19.19 14.70 -20.78
C HIS A 370 17.96 15.57 -20.50
N ASN A 371 16.80 14.93 -20.56
CA ASN A 371 15.49 15.53 -20.36
C ASN A 371 14.85 14.98 -19.09
N ILE A 372 14.00 15.76 -18.44
CA ILE A 372 13.14 15.25 -17.36
C ILE A 372 11.72 15.11 -17.91
N ILE A 373 11.18 13.89 -17.84
CA ILE A 373 9.84 13.57 -18.29
C ILE A 373 8.88 13.54 -17.11
N ILE A 374 7.63 13.89 -17.38
CA ILE A 374 6.53 13.75 -16.43
C ILE A 374 5.77 12.45 -16.70
N GLU A 375 5.70 11.57 -15.70
CA GLU A 375 4.89 10.36 -15.71
C GLU A 375 3.58 10.61 -14.94
N PHE A 376 2.43 10.31 -15.59
CA PHE A 376 1.11 10.30 -14.97
C PHE A 376 0.59 8.86 -14.84
N ASN A 377 -0.09 8.54 -13.74
CA ASN A 377 -0.89 7.31 -13.59
C ASN A 377 -0.16 5.98 -13.91
N SER A 378 1.12 5.86 -13.55
CA SER A 378 1.91 4.63 -13.74
C SER A 378 2.02 4.14 -15.20
N GLN A 379 1.92 5.07 -16.17
CA GLN A 379 2.15 4.74 -17.57
C GLN A 379 3.64 4.41 -17.79
N ALA A 380 3.92 3.39 -18.62
CA ALA A 380 5.29 3.05 -18.99
C ALA A 380 6.05 4.30 -19.50
N PRO A 381 7.32 4.54 -19.11
CA PRO A 381 8.09 5.74 -19.47
C PRO A 381 8.12 6.03 -20.98
N GLU A 382 8.08 4.96 -21.79
CA GLU A 382 8.05 5.03 -23.25
C GLU A 382 6.76 5.66 -23.80
N LYS A 383 5.64 5.58 -23.07
CA LYS A 383 4.36 6.24 -23.41
C LYS A 383 4.28 7.66 -22.85
N ALA A 384 4.96 7.93 -21.73
CA ALA A 384 5.09 9.26 -21.11
C ALA A 384 5.93 10.25 -21.95
N LEU A 385 6.75 9.74 -22.88
CA LEU A 385 7.52 10.50 -23.88
C LEU A 385 6.72 11.48 -24.74
N SER A 386 5.38 11.42 -24.71
CA SER A 386 4.50 12.15 -25.62
C SER A 386 3.82 13.39 -25.04
N GLN A 387 4.09 13.80 -23.78
CA GLN A 387 3.21 14.77 -23.10
C GLN A 387 3.92 16.03 -22.55
N VAL A 388 5.02 15.90 -21.79
CA VAL A 388 5.70 17.06 -21.17
C VAL A 388 7.16 16.77 -20.87
N VAL A 389 8.04 17.75 -21.15
CA VAL A 389 9.47 17.58 -20.93
C VAL A 389 10.08 18.85 -20.32
N PHE A 390 10.76 18.73 -19.18
CA PHE A 390 11.79 19.72 -18.86
C PHE A 390 13.00 19.42 -19.73
N LYS A 391 13.17 20.23 -20.77
CA LYS A 391 14.18 20.02 -21.79
C LYS A 391 15.51 20.53 -21.28
N GLY A 392 16.56 19.73 -21.45
CA GLY A 392 17.92 20.20 -21.24
C GLY A 392 18.27 21.29 -22.26
N LYS A 393 18.83 22.41 -21.80
CA LYS A 393 19.39 23.45 -22.66
C LYS A 393 20.47 22.86 -23.59
N PRO A 394 20.72 23.47 -24.77
CA PRO A 394 21.81 23.05 -25.65
C PRO A 394 23.13 22.95 -24.87
N GLY A 395 23.79 21.79 -24.95
CA GLY A 395 25.02 21.51 -24.19
C GLY A 395 24.84 20.73 -22.89
N ALA A 396 23.61 20.58 -22.37
CA ALA A 396 23.33 19.78 -21.16
C ALA A 396 23.81 18.32 -21.28
N PHE A 397 23.68 17.73 -22.47
CA PHE A 397 24.19 16.40 -22.78
C PHE A 397 25.71 16.30 -22.55
N TYR A 398 26.47 17.27 -23.06
CA TYR A 398 27.92 17.29 -22.94
C TYR A 398 28.40 17.67 -21.54
N SER A 399 27.64 18.51 -20.82
CA SER A 399 28.05 19.02 -19.52
C SER A 399 27.92 17.97 -18.40
N PHE A 400 26.90 17.10 -18.46
CA PHE A 400 26.77 15.98 -17.52
C PHE A 400 27.66 14.78 -17.90
N GLY A 401 27.85 14.50 -19.20
CA GLY A 401 28.65 13.36 -19.67
C GLY A 401 28.18 12.03 -19.06
N GLN A 402 29.04 11.35 -18.28
CA GLN A 402 28.69 10.07 -17.62
C GLN A 402 27.85 10.22 -16.34
N VAL A 403 27.68 11.44 -15.82
CA VAL A 403 26.90 11.72 -14.60
C VAL A 403 25.41 11.72 -14.93
N GLN A 404 24.63 11.05 -14.09
CA GLN A 404 23.17 10.98 -14.15
C GLN A 404 22.57 11.75 -12.98
N LEU A 405 21.39 12.32 -13.19
CA LEU A 405 20.61 12.92 -12.11
C LEU A 405 19.84 11.84 -11.36
N VAL A 406 19.91 11.91 -10.04
CA VAL A 406 19.28 10.94 -9.13
C VAL A 406 18.54 11.68 -8.03
N ASN A 407 17.61 10.98 -7.37
CA ASN A 407 16.87 11.53 -6.24
C ASN A 407 17.82 11.90 -5.09
N HIS A 408 17.81 13.18 -4.68
CA HIS A 408 18.68 13.68 -3.62
C HIS A 408 18.38 13.09 -2.23
N LEU A 409 17.15 12.60 -1.99
CA LEU A 409 16.72 11.98 -0.74
C LEU A 409 17.01 10.47 -0.67
N HIS A 410 17.56 9.87 -1.72
CA HIS A 410 17.94 8.45 -1.74
C HIS A 410 19.45 8.22 -1.70
N HIS A 411 20.21 9.27 -1.39
CA HIS A 411 21.55 9.09 -0.87
C HIS A 411 21.43 8.68 0.60
N TYR A 412 21.79 7.41 0.87
CA TYR A 412 21.78 6.78 2.20
C TYR A 412 20.40 6.39 2.74
N LYS A 413 19.78 5.37 2.14
CA LYS A 413 18.75 4.56 2.81
C LYS A 413 18.98 3.08 2.55
N ASP A 414 19.66 2.45 3.50
CA ASP A 414 19.21 1.25 4.22
C ASP A 414 20.41 0.44 4.71
N GLU A 415 20.62 0.39 6.02
CA GLU A 415 21.52 -0.58 6.68
C GLU A 415 21.02 -2.04 6.54
N LYS A 416 19.93 -2.28 5.81
CA LYS A 416 19.34 -3.60 5.54
C LYS A 416 19.30 -4.00 4.07
N VAL A 417 19.78 -3.16 3.16
CA VAL A 417 20.00 -3.58 1.77
C VAL A 417 21.43 -4.09 1.72
N GLU A 418 21.62 -5.39 1.41
CA GLU A 418 22.93 -5.93 1.06
C GLU A 418 23.62 -4.93 0.11
N LYS A 419 24.88 -4.60 0.37
CA LYS A 419 25.69 -3.60 -0.38
C LYS A 419 25.62 -3.73 -1.91
N ASP A 420 25.11 -4.85 -2.41
CA ASP A 420 25.08 -5.23 -3.81
C ASP A 420 23.75 -4.88 -4.53
N LYS A 421 22.75 -4.28 -3.85
CA LYS A 421 21.44 -3.94 -4.46
C LYS A 421 20.94 -2.51 -4.16
N LEU A 422 21.79 -1.50 -4.34
CA LEU A 422 21.33 -0.11 -4.42
C LEU A 422 20.51 0.09 -5.71
N GLU A 423 19.18 0.06 -5.61
CA GLU A 423 18.31 0.46 -6.71
C GLU A 423 18.25 2.00 -6.79
N LEU A 424 18.67 2.54 -7.93
CA LEU A 424 18.51 3.96 -8.20
C LEU A 424 17.03 4.31 -8.33
N SER A 425 16.55 5.22 -7.48
CA SER A 425 15.34 5.95 -7.83
C SER A 425 15.70 7.03 -8.85
N TYR A 426 15.26 6.79 -10.08
CA TYR A 426 15.34 7.76 -11.18
C TYR A 426 14.27 8.86 -11.09
N TYR A 427 13.41 8.80 -10.06
CA TYR A 427 12.38 9.79 -9.82
C TYR A 427 12.93 10.98 -9.04
N LEU A 428 12.89 12.16 -9.64
CA LEU A 428 13.35 13.41 -9.02
C LEU A 428 12.26 13.99 -8.11
N GLU A 429 12.71 14.59 -7.01
CA GLU A 429 11.85 15.35 -6.11
C GLU A 429 11.57 16.74 -6.68
N TYR A 430 10.36 17.23 -6.44
CA TYR A 430 10.00 18.58 -6.81
C TYR A 430 8.99 19.20 -5.84
N GLU A 431 8.99 20.53 -5.80
CA GLU A 431 8.01 21.36 -5.11
C GLU A 431 7.41 22.35 -6.10
N VAL A 432 6.09 22.58 -6.03
CA VAL A 432 5.41 23.59 -6.85
C VAL A 432 4.85 24.68 -5.95
N LYS A 433 5.21 25.93 -6.21
CA LYS A 433 4.73 27.10 -5.48
C LYS A 433 4.64 28.31 -6.43
N ASP A 434 3.54 29.06 -6.36
CA ASP A 434 3.34 30.31 -7.10
C ASP A 434 3.60 30.18 -8.63
N ASN A 435 3.13 29.09 -9.26
CA ASN A 435 3.40 28.72 -10.66
C ASN A 435 4.89 28.53 -11.01
N LYS A 436 5.72 28.21 -10.01
CA LYS A 436 7.11 27.80 -10.19
C LYS A 436 7.29 26.39 -9.68
N ILE A 437 8.06 25.60 -10.39
CA ILE A 437 8.49 24.28 -9.94
C ILE A 437 9.96 24.34 -9.56
N THR A 438 10.30 23.88 -8.36
CA THR A 438 11.68 23.65 -7.94
C THR A 438 11.95 22.17 -7.99
N ILE A 439 12.87 21.75 -8.86
CA ILE A 439 13.31 20.36 -8.99
C ILE A 439 14.65 20.22 -8.26
N THR A 440 14.80 19.20 -7.42
CA THR A 440 16.02 18.98 -6.63
C THR A 440 16.61 17.60 -6.91
N TRP A 441 17.91 17.59 -7.25
CA TRP A 441 18.63 16.38 -7.65
C TRP A 441 20.04 16.31 -7.07
N ALA A 442 20.63 15.13 -7.16
CA ALA A 442 22.03 14.87 -6.89
C ALA A 442 22.67 14.17 -8.10
N GLY A 443 24.00 14.01 -8.07
CA GLY A 443 24.74 13.35 -9.13
C GLY A 443 25.12 11.92 -8.79
N GLY A 444 24.97 11.01 -9.76
CA GLY A 444 25.46 9.64 -9.67
C GLY A 444 26.16 9.21 -10.95
N GLN A 445 27.18 8.36 -10.85
CA GLN A 445 27.88 7.77 -11.99
C GLN A 445 28.01 6.27 -11.80
N LYS A 446 27.68 5.49 -12.84
CA LYS A 446 27.92 4.04 -12.88
C LYS A 446 29.35 3.80 -13.32
N ASP A 447 30.13 3.05 -12.54
CA ASP A 447 31.45 2.59 -12.96
C ASP A 447 31.30 1.32 -13.79
N TYR A 448 31.95 1.25 -14.95
CA TYR A 448 31.87 0.08 -15.81
C TYR A 448 32.63 -1.09 -15.17
N GLY A 449 31.90 -1.99 -14.49
CA GLY A 449 32.44 -3.25 -13.95
C GLY A 449 32.47 -3.36 -12.42
N ILE A 450 32.02 -2.34 -11.67
CA ILE A 450 31.95 -2.37 -10.20
C ILE A 450 30.56 -1.88 -9.75
N ASN A 451 29.80 -2.75 -9.08
CA ASN A 451 28.76 -2.30 -8.14
C ASN A 451 29.49 -1.90 -6.84
N PRO A 452 29.22 -0.74 -6.22
CA PRO A 452 28.03 0.13 -6.36
C PRO A 452 28.21 1.42 -7.20
N PHE A 453 27.11 2.16 -7.42
CA PHE A 453 27.12 3.53 -7.99
C PHE A 453 27.95 4.49 -7.14
N ILE A 454 28.75 5.36 -7.80
CA ILE A 454 29.46 6.45 -7.13
C ILE A 454 28.56 7.67 -7.13
N PHE A 455 28.39 8.28 -5.96
CA PHE A 455 27.50 9.40 -5.76
C PHE A 455 28.27 10.67 -5.38
N GLY A 456 27.80 11.80 -5.90
CA GLY A 456 28.23 13.10 -5.41
C GLY A 456 27.69 13.35 -4.00
N THR A 457 28.38 14.20 -3.25
CA THR A 457 27.92 14.69 -1.95
C THR A 457 27.14 16.00 -2.07
N LYS A 458 27.18 16.65 -3.23
CA LYS A 458 26.45 17.89 -3.49
C LYS A 458 25.11 17.65 -4.17
N THR A 459 24.13 18.44 -3.79
CA THR A 459 22.83 18.55 -4.44
C THR A 459 22.74 19.83 -5.27
N ALA A 460 21.87 19.83 -6.26
CA ALA A 460 21.48 21.01 -7.01
C ALA A 460 19.96 21.11 -7.05
N SER A 461 19.47 22.33 -7.21
CA SER A 461 18.06 22.58 -7.47
C SER A 461 17.92 23.68 -8.52
N GLN A 462 16.84 23.61 -9.28
CA GLN A 462 16.47 24.65 -10.23
C GLN A 462 15.00 24.99 -10.06
N THR A 463 14.71 26.27 -9.96
CA THR A 463 13.35 26.80 -10.00
C THR A 463 13.03 27.26 -11.42
N ILE A 464 11.94 26.73 -11.98
CA ILE A 464 11.51 26.98 -13.35
C ILE A 464 10.09 27.56 -13.30
N GLU A 465 9.86 28.66 -14.03
CA GLU A 465 8.52 29.20 -14.19
C GLU A 465 7.70 28.30 -15.12
N LEU A 466 6.47 27.96 -14.70
CA LEU A 466 5.58 27.09 -15.47
C LEU A 466 4.72 27.86 -16.48
N LYS A 467 4.77 29.20 -16.47
CA LYS A 467 3.93 30.06 -17.32
C LYS A 467 4.38 30.11 -18.77
#